data_AF-A0A193LEU8-F1
#
_entry.id   AF-A0A193LEU8-F1
#
_cell.length_a   1.000
_cell.length_b   1.000
_cell.length_c   1.000
_cell.angle_alpha   90.00
_cell.angle_beta   90.00
_cell.angle_gamma   90.00
#
_symmetry.space_group_name_H-M   'P 1'
#
loop_
_entity.id
_entity.type
_entity.pdbx_description
1 polymer ?
#
loop_
_entity_poly.entity_id
_entity_poly.type
_entity_poly.pdbx_seq_one_letter_code
_entity_poly.pdbx_strand_id
1 'polypeptide(L)'
;MLQRALSVVLLTTALNGCAQMDELLRGQRANVSDDPAAATGAPDTDTYVQELYALANGDPATQTEILADAETTAALTPNPSSRLRLALVLATPGHAETDEDRAQDILRDLLSQTELLTSGEIALATVHLRSVEQRLMLSQETARLREQSSRTADTEQRAVEQRLARVEAENRDLRKSLAEAEQKLEAITTIERSIREQTENGNNQQ
;
A
#
# COMPACT_ATOMS: atom_id res chain seq x y z
N MET A 1 46.10 29.62 38.51
CA MET A 1 46.70 30.51 37.48
C MET A 1 46.54 29.82 36.14
N LEU A 2 45.59 30.29 35.32
CA LEU A 2 45.83 30.86 33.97
C LEU A 2 46.32 29.79 32.98
N GLN A 3 45.75 29.50 31.80
CA GLN A 3 44.83 30.15 30.85
C GLN A 3 44.44 29.03 29.84
N ARG A 4 43.18 28.90 29.39
CA ARG A 4 42.66 29.33 28.07
C ARG A 4 43.53 28.86 26.88
N ALA A 5 43.04 28.14 25.87
CA ALA A 5 42.02 28.59 24.91
C ALA A 5 41.70 27.38 23.97
N LEU A 6 40.44 27.03 23.73
CA LEU A 6 39.57 27.57 22.66
C LEU A 6 39.61 26.69 21.39
N SER A 7 38.71 25.71 21.31
CA SER A 7 38.26 25.12 20.05
C SER A 7 36.76 25.39 19.94
N VAL A 8 36.45 26.41 19.16
CA VAL A 8 35.13 27.01 18.96
C VAL A 8 34.61 26.54 17.59
N VAL A 9 33.36 26.09 17.60
CA VAL A 9 32.36 26.18 16.50
C VAL A 9 32.52 25.22 15.31
N LEU A 10 31.58 24.28 15.23
CA LEU A 10 30.84 23.99 13.99
C LEU A 10 29.56 23.18 14.31
N LEU A 11 28.57 23.83 14.93
CA LEU A 11 27.23 23.24 15.11
C LEU A 11 26.13 24.31 15.15
N THR A 12 26.03 25.14 14.12
CA THR A 12 24.92 26.11 13.98
C THR A 12 24.58 26.39 12.51
N THR A 13 23.94 25.44 11.84
CA THR A 13 23.23 25.71 10.56
C THR A 13 21.98 24.82 10.43
N ALA A 14 21.00 25.01 11.30
CA ALA A 14 19.71 24.30 11.18
C ALA A 14 18.48 25.11 11.63
N LEU A 15 18.52 26.45 11.60
CA LEU A 15 17.39 27.27 12.08
C LEU A 15 16.92 28.39 11.14
N ASN A 16 17.49 28.55 9.94
CA ASN A 16 17.02 29.57 8.97
C ASN A 16 15.90 29.09 8.03
N GLY A 17 15.30 27.92 8.26
CA GLY A 17 14.24 27.38 7.40
C GLY A 17 12.82 27.92 7.68
N CYS A 18 12.55 28.46 8.87
CA CYS A 18 11.17 28.81 9.26
C CYS A 18 10.73 30.21 8.79
N ALA A 19 11.65 31.16 8.59
CA ALA A 19 11.30 32.51 8.14
C ALA A 19 10.82 32.52 6.68
N GLN A 20 11.42 31.67 5.84
CA GLN A 20 11.11 31.61 4.42
C GLN A 20 9.77 30.92 4.13
N MET A 21 9.30 30.06 5.03
CA MET A 21 7.95 29.49 4.94
C MET A 21 6.88 30.50 5.39
N ASP A 22 7.16 31.33 6.39
CA ASP A 22 6.22 32.33 6.89
C ASP A 22 6.02 33.49 5.89
N GLU A 23 7.06 33.84 5.12
CA GLU A 23 6.97 34.83 4.03
C GLU A 23 6.20 34.29 2.81
N LEU A 24 6.36 33.00 2.47
CA LEU A 24 5.56 32.33 1.44
C LEU A 24 4.07 32.28 1.82
N LEU A 25 3.76 31.98 3.09
CA LEU A 25 2.40 31.97 3.63
C LEU A 25 1.76 33.38 3.72
N ARG A 26 2.54 34.42 4.02
CA ARG A 26 2.05 35.81 4.04
C ARG A 26 1.88 36.40 2.65
N GLY A 27 2.76 36.07 1.71
CA GLY A 27 2.64 36.47 0.31
C GLY A 27 1.37 35.93 -0.35
N GLN A 28 0.92 34.74 0.06
CA GLN A 28 -0.34 34.15 -0.40
C GLN A 28 -1.57 34.83 0.21
N ARG A 29 -1.52 35.24 1.48
CA ARG A 29 -2.62 35.96 2.15
C ARG A 29 -2.84 37.37 1.60
N ALA A 30 -1.79 38.05 1.15
CA ALA A 30 -1.89 39.40 0.59
C ALA A 30 -2.51 39.43 -0.83
N ASN A 31 -2.58 38.29 -1.53
CA ASN A 31 -3.17 38.18 -2.86
C ASN A 31 -4.58 37.58 -2.88
N VAL A 32 -5.17 37.22 -1.74
CA VAL A 32 -6.61 37.01 -1.63
C VAL A 32 -7.27 38.37 -1.46
N SER A 33 -7.15 39.20 -2.49
CA SER A 33 -8.13 40.25 -2.69
C SER A 33 -9.37 39.53 -3.24
N ASP A 34 -10.45 39.55 -2.46
CA ASP A 34 -11.81 39.32 -2.98
C ASP A 34 -11.96 40.20 -4.22
N ASP A 35 -11.79 39.61 -5.39
CA ASP A 35 -12.11 40.26 -6.65
C ASP A 35 -13.61 39.98 -6.86
N PRO A 36 -14.50 40.97 -6.66
CA PRO A 36 -15.95 40.77 -6.81
C PRO A 36 -16.36 40.56 -8.28
N ALA A 37 -15.39 40.40 -9.19
CA ALA A 37 -15.60 39.97 -10.57
C ALA A 37 -15.67 38.44 -10.71
N ALA A 38 -15.79 37.69 -9.60
CA ALA A 38 -16.18 36.28 -9.61
C ALA A 38 -17.44 36.11 -10.47
N ALA A 39 -17.40 35.13 -11.38
CA ALA A 39 -18.52 34.73 -12.22
C ALA A 39 -19.82 34.76 -11.40
N THR A 40 -20.72 35.66 -11.76
CA THR A 40 -21.94 35.98 -10.99
C THR A 40 -22.79 34.72 -10.87
N GLY A 41 -22.63 33.97 -9.77
CA GLY A 41 -23.33 32.70 -9.53
C GLY A 41 -22.46 31.50 -9.10
N ALA A 42 -21.13 31.63 -9.03
CA ALA A 42 -20.28 30.56 -8.47
C ALA A 42 -20.51 30.40 -6.96
N PRO A 43 -20.60 29.16 -6.43
CA PRO A 43 -20.69 28.92 -4.99
C PRO A 43 -19.41 29.38 -4.28
N ASP A 44 -19.56 29.85 -3.04
CA ASP A 44 -18.39 30.10 -2.20
C ASP A 44 -17.70 28.78 -1.81
N THR A 45 -16.37 28.83 -1.69
CA THR A 45 -15.52 27.71 -1.26
C THR A 45 -16.00 27.03 0.01
N ASP A 46 -16.51 27.79 0.98
CA ASP A 46 -17.04 27.26 2.24
C ASP A 46 -18.21 26.29 2.04
N THR A 47 -19.02 26.50 0.98
CA THR A 47 -20.15 25.62 0.66
C THR A 47 -19.67 24.22 0.28
N TYR A 48 -18.64 24.13 -0.55
CA TYR A 48 -18.05 22.85 -0.95
C TYR A 48 -17.44 22.13 0.26
N VAL A 49 -16.69 22.84 1.11
CA VAL A 49 -16.05 22.24 2.28
C VAL A 49 -17.08 21.71 3.29
N GLN A 50 -18.18 22.43 3.48
CA GLN A 50 -19.27 21.98 4.35
C GLN A 50 -19.94 20.71 3.83
N GLU A 51 -20.18 20.63 2.52
CA GLU A 51 -20.70 19.43 1.87
C GLU A 51 -19.73 18.25 2.00
N LEU A 52 -18.43 18.47 1.79
CA LEU A 52 -17.40 17.43 1.96
C LEU A 52 -17.32 16.94 3.40
N TYR A 53 -17.52 17.82 4.38
CA TYR A 53 -17.63 17.43 5.79
C TYR A 53 -18.86 16.57 6.04
N ALA A 54 -20.01 16.92 5.47
CA ALA A 54 -21.24 16.13 5.59
C ALA A 54 -21.10 14.76 4.89
N LEU A 55 -20.46 14.71 3.73
CA LEU A 55 -20.17 13.48 3.01
C LEU A 55 -19.23 12.56 3.82
N ALA A 56 -18.14 13.10 4.37
CA ALA A 56 -17.15 12.34 5.11
C ALA A 56 -17.66 11.80 6.45
N ASN A 57 -18.58 12.51 7.11
CA ASN A 57 -19.12 12.13 8.43
C ASN A 57 -20.55 11.58 8.38
N GLY A 58 -21.19 11.58 7.20
CA GLY A 58 -22.55 11.10 7.00
C GLY A 58 -22.66 9.58 7.03
N ASP A 59 -23.90 9.09 7.08
CA ASP A 59 -24.18 7.66 6.90
C ASP A 59 -24.16 7.28 5.41
N PRO A 60 -24.11 5.97 5.07
CA PRO A 60 -24.05 5.54 3.67
C PRO A 60 -25.23 6.04 2.82
N ALA A 61 -26.42 6.19 3.40
CA ALA A 61 -27.59 6.71 2.68
C ALA A 61 -27.38 8.18 2.30
N THR A 62 -26.94 9.03 3.24
CA THR A 62 -26.61 10.44 2.99
C THR A 62 -25.52 10.56 1.93
N GLN A 63 -24.49 9.70 1.97
CA GLN A 63 -23.42 9.70 0.98
C GLN A 63 -23.94 9.42 -0.44
N THR A 64 -24.83 8.45 -0.58
CA THR A 64 -25.46 8.15 -1.88
C THR A 64 -26.37 9.26 -2.37
N GLU A 65 -27.10 9.93 -1.48
CA GLU A 65 -27.97 11.06 -1.83
C GLU A 65 -27.16 12.26 -2.32
N ILE A 66 -26.08 12.62 -1.60
CA ILE A 66 -25.17 13.71 -1.99
C ILE A 66 -24.57 13.45 -3.38
N LEU A 67 -24.10 12.22 -3.64
CA LEU A 67 -23.57 11.89 -4.95
C LEU A 67 -24.63 11.95 -6.05
N ALA A 68 -25.79 11.33 -5.83
CA ALA A 68 -26.87 11.32 -6.82
C ALA A 68 -27.34 12.75 -7.16
N ASP A 69 -27.38 13.64 -6.17
CA ASP A 69 -27.68 15.05 -6.38
C ASP A 69 -26.57 15.79 -7.15
N ALA A 70 -25.31 15.54 -6.81
CA ALA A 70 -24.17 16.12 -7.52
C ALA A 70 -24.12 15.68 -9.00
N GLU A 71 -24.39 14.39 -9.27
CA GLU A 71 -24.49 13.86 -10.63
C GLU A 71 -25.65 14.47 -11.40
N THR A 72 -26.83 14.52 -10.77
CA THR A 72 -28.02 15.11 -11.37
C THR A 72 -27.80 16.58 -11.69
N THR A 73 -27.19 17.34 -10.78
CA THR A 73 -26.87 18.76 -10.97
C THR A 73 -25.91 18.96 -12.14
N ALA A 74 -24.83 18.16 -12.20
CA ALA A 74 -23.86 18.24 -13.30
C ALA A 74 -24.47 17.83 -14.66
N ALA A 75 -25.44 16.92 -14.67
CA ALA A 75 -26.13 16.47 -15.87
C ALA A 75 -27.20 17.48 -16.37
N LEU A 76 -28.00 18.03 -15.45
CA LEU A 76 -29.09 18.95 -15.79
C LEU A 76 -28.61 20.37 -16.05
N THR A 77 -27.58 20.82 -15.34
CA THR A 77 -27.00 22.17 -15.48
C THR A 77 -25.49 22.10 -15.63
N PRO A 78 -24.97 21.65 -16.80
CA PRO A 78 -23.53 21.48 -16.99
C PRO A 78 -22.82 22.85 -16.94
N ASN A 79 -22.07 23.07 -15.86
CA ASN A 79 -21.22 24.24 -15.67
C ASN A 79 -19.95 23.85 -14.88
N PRO A 80 -18.89 24.68 -14.88
CA PRO A 80 -17.64 24.36 -14.19
C PRO A 80 -17.82 24.02 -12.70
N SER A 81 -18.63 24.80 -11.98
CA SER A 81 -18.88 24.62 -10.54
C SER A 81 -19.64 23.32 -10.20
N SER A 82 -20.66 22.94 -10.98
CA SER A 82 -21.41 21.68 -10.81
C SER A 82 -20.55 20.46 -11.14
N ARG A 83 -19.69 20.56 -12.16
CA ARG A 83 -18.70 19.53 -12.48
C ARG A 83 -17.64 19.42 -11.39
N LEU A 84 -17.19 20.54 -10.84
CA LEU A 84 -16.27 20.57 -9.71
C LEU A 84 -16.89 19.91 -8.48
N ARG A 85 -18.12 20.27 -8.11
CA ARG A 85 -18.87 19.63 -7.01
C ARG A 85 -18.87 18.12 -7.15
N LEU A 86 -19.29 17.61 -8.32
CA LEU A 86 -19.29 16.18 -8.62
C LEU A 86 -17.89 15.56 -8.46
N ALA A 87 -16.86 16.21 -9.01
CA ALA A 87 -15.50 15.70 -8.92
C ALA A 87 -14.98 15.65 -7.47
N LEU A 88 -15.33 16.63 -6.63
CA LEU A 88 -14.94 16.66 -5.22
C LEU A 88 -15.64 15.56 -4.41
N VAL A 89 -16.93 15.31 -4.69
CA VAL A 89 -17.66 14.18 -4.09
C VAL A 89 -16.99 12.86 -4.47
N LEU A 90 -16.76 12.61 -5.76
CA LEU A 90 -16.10 11.38 -6.24
C LEU A 90 -14.66 11.23 -5.71
N ALA A 91 -13.96 12.35 -5.50
CA ALA A 91 -12.60 12.37 -4.96
C ALA A 91 -12.52 12.10 -3.45
N THR A 92 -13.64 12.17 -2.72
CA THR A 92 -13.64 12.03 -1.27
C THR A 92 -13.53 10.55 -0.90
N PRO A 93 -12.51 10.15 -0.14
CA PRO A 93 -12.38 8.75 0.26
C PRO A 93 -13.37 8.40 1.36
N GLY A 94 -13.72 7.12 1.46
CA GLY A 94 -14.43 6.57 2.61
C GLY A 94 -15.92 6.30 2.38
N HIS A 95 -16.40 6.36 1.14
CA HIS A 95 -17.74 5.90 0.77
C HIS A 95 -17.69 4.88 -0.37
N ALA A 96 -18.77 4.09 -0.53
CA ALA A 96 -18.82 3.01 -1.52
C ALA A 96 -18.72 3.52 -2.96
N GLU A 97 -19.22 4.72 -3.21
CA GLU A 97 -19.28 5.35 -4.53
C GLU A 97 -18.06 6.23 -4.86
N THR A 98 -16.96 6.11 -4.11
CA THR A 98 -15.72 6.84 -4.42
C THR A 98 -15.15 6.31 -5.74
N ASP A 99 -14.92 7.20 -6.71
CA ASP A 99 -14.30 6.88 -8.01
C ASP A 99 -13.16 7.86 -8.28
N GLU A 100 -11.95 7.42 -7.92
CA GLU A 100 -10.74 8.24 -8.00
C GLU A 100 -10.30 8.52 -9.45
N ASP A 101 -10.49 7.56 -10.35
CA ASP A 101 -10.11 7.71 -11.76
C ASP A 101 -11.01 8.74 -12.44
N ARG A 102 -12.33 8.63 -12.26
CA ARG A 102 -13.30 9.59 -12.81
C ARG A 102 -13.11 10.98 -12.20
N ALA A 103 -12.87 11.07 -10.89
CA ALA A 103 -12.58 12.34 -10.24
C ALA A 103 -11.32 13.00 -10.81
N GLN A 104 -10.25 12.23 -11.02
CA GLN A 104 -9.01 12.71 -11.62
C GLN A 104 -9.23 13.30 -13.01
N ASP A 105 -9.95 12.60 -13.88
CA ASP A 105 -10.22 13.05 -15.24
C ASP A 105 -11.02 14.36 -15.27
N ILE A 106 -12.07 14.47 -14.45
CA ILE A 106 -12.88 15.69 -14.36
C ILE A 106 -12.03 16.85 -13.81
N LEU A 107 -11.23 16.63 -12.77
CA LEU A 107 -10.39 17.68 -12.17
C LEU A 107 -9.30 18.17 -13.14
N ARG A 108 -8.70 17.27 -13.92
CA ARG A 108 -7.72 17.67 -14.97
C ARG A 108 -8.38 18.50 -16.06
N ASP A 109 -9.56 18.09 -16.53
CA ASP A 109 -10.29 18.85 -17.53
C ASP A 109 -10.66 20.25 -17.02
N LEU A 110 -11.15 20.35 -15.78
CA LEU A 110 -11.46 21.63 -15.14
C LEU A 110 -10.23 22.54 -14.98
N LEU A 111 -9.09 21.97 -14.55
CA LEU A 111 -7.83 22.72 -14.42
C LEU A 111 -7.19 23.05 -15.78
N SER A 112 -7.67 22.51 -16.89
CA SER A 112 -7.30 22.98 -18.23
C SER A 112 -8.06 24.24 -18.65
N GLN A 113 -9.17 24.54 -17.97
CA GLN A 113 -10.10 25.65 -18.24
C GLN A 113 -10.20 26.60 -17.03
N THR A 114 -9.06 26.97 -16.45
CA THR A 114 -8.99 27.77 -15.22
C THR A 114 -9.69 29.13 -15.31
N GLU A 115 -9.82 29.69 -16.51
CA GLU A 115 -10.55 30.94 -16.79
C GLU A 115 -12.05 30.87 -16.47
N LEU A 116 -12.60 29.66 -16.36
CA LEU A 116 -14.01 29.42 -16.04
C LEU A 116 -14.24 29.15 -14.53
N LEU A 117 -13.18 29.17 -13.72
CA LEU A 117 -13.21 28.88 -12.30
C LEU A 117 -12.79 30.10 -11.48
N THR A 118 -13.33 30.19 -10.27
CA THR A 118 -12.83 31.16 -9.28
C THR A 118 -11.47 30.73 -8.73
N SER A 119 -10.71 31.68 -8.16
CA SER A 119 -9.42 31.39 -7.52
C SER A 119 -9.53 30.33 -6.41
N GLY A 120 -10.64 30.33 -5.67
CA GLY A 120 -10.93 29.34 -4.62
C GLY A 120 -11.19 27.95 -5.19
N GLU A 121 -11.99 27.85 -6.26
CA GLU A 121 -12.25 26.60 -6.96
C GLU A 121 -10.99 26.01 -7.60
N ILE A 122 -10.12 26.85 -8.18
CA ILE A 122 -8.82 26.42 -8.71
C ILE A 122 -7.95 25.81 -7.59
N ALA A 123 -7.88 26.48 -6.45
CA ALA A 123 -7.11 26.00 -5.31
C ALA A 123 -7.65 24.65 -4.80
N LEU A 124 -8.97 24.52 -4.66
CA LEU A 124 -9.63 23.31 -4.23
C LEU A 124 -9.42 22.16 -5.22
N ALA A 125 -9.66 22.39 -6.51
CA ALA A 125 -9.43 21.40 -7.56
C ALA A 125 -7.97 20.94 -7.61
N THR A 126 -7.02 21.85 -7.45
CA THR A 126 -5.58 21.52 -7.44
C THR A 126 -5.20 20.62 -6.26
N VAL A 127 -5.69 20.93 -5.06
CA VAL A 127 -5.42 20.12 -3.86
C VAL A 127 -6.03 18.74 -3.98
N HIS A 128 -7.29 18.65 -4.42
CA HIS A 128 -7.96 17.37 -4.59
C HIS A 128 -7.35 16.52 -5.71
N LEU A 129 -6.95 17.12 -6.84
CA LEU A 129 -6.30 16.39 -7.93
C LEU A 129 -4.99 15.76 -7.45
N ARG A 130 -4.13 16.51 -6.75
CA ARG A 130 -2.89 15.98 -6.19
C ARG A 130 -3.15 14.86 -5.18
N SER A 131 -4.17 15.02 -4.34
CA SER A 131 -4.55 13.99 -3.36
C SER A 131 -4.99 12.70 -4.05
N VAL A 132 -5.84 12.80 -5.07
CA VAL A 132 -6.31 11.66 -5.87
C VAL A 132 -5.16 10.98 -6.62
N GLU A 133 -4.30 11.75 -7.30
CA GLU A 133 -3.12 11.24 -8.00
C GLU A 133 -2.18 10.46 -7.07
N GLN A 134 -1.94 10.98 -5.87
CA GLN A 134 -1.12 10.31 -4.87
C GLN A 134 -1.76 8.98 -4.43
N ARG A 135 -3.08 8.93 -4.22
CA ARG A 135 -3.76 7.70 -3.80
C ARG A 135 -3.80 6.65 -4.90
N LEU A 136 -4.03 7.05 -6.15
CA LEU A 136 -3.94 6.17 -7.31
C LEU A 136 -2.53 5.60 -7.49
N MET A 137 -1.49 6.42 -7.29
CA MET A 137 -0.10 5.92 -7.31
C MET A 137 0.13 4.89 -6.20
N LEU A 138 -0.32 5.17 -4.98
CA LEU A 138 -0.17 4.27 -3.83
C LEU A 138 -0.97 2.97 -4.01
N SER A 139 -2.15 3.02 -4.60
CA SER A 139 -2.99 1.84 -4.83
C SER A 139 -2.33 0.90 -5.84
N GLN A 140 -1.78 1.46 -6.93
CA GLN A 140 -1.02 0.72 -7.94
C GLN A 140 0.22 0.08 -7.35
N GLU A 141 1.00 0.83 -6.56
CA GLU A 141 2.20 0.28 -5.92
C GLU A 141 1.85 -0.81 -4.92
N THR A 142 0.76 -0.64 -4.15
CA THR A 142 0.30 -1.66 -3.22
C THR A 142 -0.15 -2.92 -3.96
N ALA A 143 -0.86 -2.79 -5.08
CA ALA A 143 -1.25 -3.93 -5.92
C ALA A 143 -0.02 -4.68 -6.46
N ARG A 144 0.96 -3.94 -6.96
CA ARG A 144 2.23 -4.48 -7.45
C ARG A 144 3.01 -5.23 -6.35
N LEU A 145 3.15 -4.63 -5.17
CA LEU A 145 3.86 -5.24 -4.04
C LEU A 145 3.16 -6.52 -3.56
N ARG A 146 1.82 -6.53 -3.53
CA ARG A 146 1.05 -7.74 -3.19
C ARG A 146 1.26 -8.86 -4.20
N GLU A 147 1.23 -8.54 -5.49
CA GLU A 147 1.48 -9.53 -6.54
C GLU A 147 2.90 -10.09 -6.45
N GLN A 148 3.90 -9.23 -6.26
CA GLN A 148 5.29 -9.66 -6.08
C GLN A 148 5.45 -10.55 -4.84
N SER A 149 4.85 -10.16 -3.71
CA SER A 149 4.88 -10.94 -2.47
C SER A 149 4.23 -12.32 -2.66
N SER A 150 3.09 -12.39 -3.34
CA SER A 150 2.41 -13.66 -3.66
C SER A 150 3.29 -14.59 -4.50
N ARG A 151 3.93 -14.07 -5.54
CA ARG A 151 4.81 -14.87 -6.42
C ARG A 151 6.04 -15.40 -5.68
N THR A 152 6.63 -14.58 -4.81
CA THR A 152 7.75 -15.01 -3.96
C THR A 152 7.31 -16.10 -3.00
N ALA A 153 6.18 -15.91 -2.31
CA ALA A 153 5.63 -16.91 -1.39
C ALA A 153 5.36 -18.26 -2.09
N ASP A 154 4.76 -18.25 -3.29
CA ASP A 154 4.54 -19.46 -4.08
C ASP A 154 5.84 -20.17 -4.46
N THR A 155 6.87 -19.39 -4.80
CA THR A 155 8.18 -19.92 -5.20
C THR A 155 8.89 -20.55 -4.00
N GLU A 156 8.86 -19.87 -2.86
CA GLU A 156 9.41 -20.38 -1.59
C GLU A 156 8.68 -21.66 -1.15
N GLN A 157 7.34 -21.67 -1.22
CA GLN A 157 6.54 -22.84 -0.88
C GLN A 157 6.90 -24.04 -1.77
N ARG A 158 6.98 -23.86 -3.10
CA ARG A 158 7.41 -24.93 -4.01
C ARG A 158 8.83 -25.42 -3.72
N ALA A 159 9.75 -24.52 -3.38
CA ALA A 159 11.11 -24.89 -3.04
C ALA A 159 11.17 -25.71 -1.72
N VAL A 160 10.35 -25.36 -0.74
CA VAL A 160 10.22 -26.11 0.52
C VAL A 160 9.61 -27.48 0.26
N GLU A 161 8.53 -27.57 -0.52
CA GLU A 161 7.88 -28.84 -0.89
C GLU A 161 8.84 -29.77 -1.63
N GLN A 162 9.65 -29.26 -2.57
CA GLN A 162 10.66 -30.05 -3.27
C GLN A 162 11.74 -30.57 -2.32
N ARG A 163 12.20 -29.74 -1.37
CA ARG A 163 13.18 -30.16 -0.35
C ARG A 163 12.59 -31.21 0.57
N LEU A 164 11.35 -31.05 0.99
CA LEU A 164 10.64 -32.01 1.83
C LEU A 164 10.51 -33.35 1.11
N ALA A 165 10.02 -33.36 -0.13
CA ALA A 165 9.87 -34.59 -0.92
C ALA A 165 11.21 -35.32 -1.11
N ARG A 166 12.31 -34.56 -1.32
CA ARG A 166 13.66 -35.12 -1.39
C ARG A 166 14.09 -35.76 -0.07
N VAL A 167 13.92 -35.05 1.05
CA VAL A 167 14.27 -35.57 2.39
C VAL A 167 13.44 -36.80 2.74
N GLU A 168 12.16 -36.83 2.38
CA GLU A 168 11.29 -38.00 2.57
C GLU A 168 11.71 -39.20 1.72
N ALA A 169 12.16 -38.99 0.49
CA ALA A 169 12.73 -40.04 -0.35
C ALA A 169 14.03 -40.60 0.26
N GLU A 170 14.96 -39.73 0.65
CA GLU A 170 16.20 -40.14 1.32
C GLU A 170 15.92 -40.90 2.63
N ASN A 171 14.93 -40.48 3.42
CA ASN A 171 14.54 -41.18 4.65
C ASN A 171 14.00 -42.60 4.36
N ARG A 172 13.21 -42.77 3.29
CA ARG A 172 12.72 -44.09 2.87
C ARG A 172 13.85 -45.01 2.43
N ASP A 173 14.81 -44.50 1.66
CA ASP A 173 15.94 -45.27 1.18
C ASP A 173 16.88 -45.68 2.31
N LEU A 174 17.12 -44.79 3.29
CA LEU A 174 17.90 -45.10 4.48
C LEU A 174 17.22 -46.17 5.34
N ARG A 175 15.90 -46.10 5.52
CA ARG A 175 15.15 -47.15 6.25
C ARG A 175 15.26 -48.51 5.57
N LYS A 176 15.20 -48.55 4.24
CA LYS A 176 15.37 -49.79 3.47
C LYS A 176 16.78 -50.35 3.65
N SER A 177 17.80 -49.50 3.54
CA SER A 177 19.21 -49.89 3.71
C SER A 177 19.48 -50.44 5.12
N LEU A 178 18.85 -49.84 6.13
CA LEU A 178 18.93 -50.31 7.51
C LEU A 178 18.30 -51.70 7.68
N ALA A 179 17.09 -51.91 7.15
CA ALA A 179 16.43 -53.22 7.20
C ALA A 179 17.24 -54.32 6.48
N GLU A 180 17.84 -54.00 5.32
CA GLU A 180 18.72 -54.93 4.61
C GLU A 180 19.99 -55.27 5.41
N ALA A 181 20.57 -54.29 6.11
CA ALA A 181 21.74 -54.51 6.95
C ALA A 181 21.40 -55.36 8.18
N GLU A 182 20.26 -55.11 8.83
CA GLU A 182 19.76 -55.93 9.95
C GLU A 182 19.52 -57.38 9.52
N GLN A 183 18.89 -57.60 8.36
CA GLN A 183 18.67 -58.95 7.82
C GLN A 183 20.00 -59.69 7.57
N LYS A 184 21.02 -59.00 7.05
CA LYS A 184 22.35 -59.58 6.84
C LYS A 184 23.01 -59.96 8.16
N LEU A 185 22.89 -59.13 9.20
CA LEU A 185 23.41 -59.43 10.53
C LEU A 185 22.72 -60.66 11.14
N GLU A 186 21.40 -60.76 11.02
CA GLU A 186 20.64 -61.93 11.49
C GLU A 186 21.06 -63.22 10.77
N ALA A 187 21.28 -63.16 9.46
CA ALA A 187 21.78 -64.29 8.68
C ALA A 187 23.17 -64.75 9.15
N ILE A 188 24.11 -63.82 9.37
CA ILE A 188 25.44 -64.13 9.90
C ILE A 188 25.33 -64.77 11.29
N THR A 189 24.49 -64.22 12.16
CA THR A 189 24.30 -64.73 13.53
C THR A 189 23.74 -66.15 13.52
N THR A 190 22.79 -66.43 12.61
CA THR A 190 22.23 -67.77 12.40
C THR A 190 23.28 -68.76 11.89
N ILE A 191 24.14 -68.33 10.95
CA ILE A 191 25.25 -69.14 10.44
C ILE A 191 26.24 -69.45 11.58
N GLU A 192 26.66 -68.45 12.35
CA GLU A 192 27.56 -68.64 13.49
C GLU A 192 27.02 -69.63 14.52
N ARG A 193 25.72 -69.54 14.82
CA ARG A 193 25.05 -70.51 15.70
C ARG A 193 25.08 -71.93 15.11
N SER A 194 24.73 -72.08 13.84
CA SER A 194 24.74 -73.39 13.17
C SER A 194 26.13 -74.03 13.12
N ILE A 195 27.19 -73.22 12.91
CA ILE A 195 28.58 -73.68 12.91
C ILE A 195 28.98 -74.16 14.31
N ARG A 196 28.62 -73.42 15.36
CA ARG A 196 28.88 -73.81 16.75
C ARG A 196 28.17 -75.13 17.11
N GLU A 197 26.92 -75.29 16.73
CA GLU A 197 26.16 -76.52 16.94
C GLU A 197 26.74 -77.71 16.17
N GLN A 198 27.23 -77.50 14.94
CA GLN A 198 27.92 -78.54 14.17
C GLN A 198 29.27 -78.94 14.80
N THR A 199 30.04 -77.98 15.32
CA THR A 199 31.32 -78.28 16.00
C THR A 199 31.11 -79.02 17.32
N GLU A 200 30.08 -78.66 18.09
CA GLU A 200 29.72 -79.36 19.33
C GLU A 200 29.25 -80.80 19.07
N ASN A 201 28.45 -81.04 18.03
CA ASN A 201 27.99 -82.38 17.66
C ASN A 201 29.09 -83.26 17.06
N GLY A 202 30.04 -82.67 16.31
CA GLY A 202 31.19 -83.40 15.76
C GLY A 202 32.19 -83.89 16.81
N ASN A 203 32.34 -83.16 17.92
CA ASN A 203 33.19 -83.56 19.04
C ASN A 203 32.58 -84.65 19.93
N ASN A 204 31.26 -84.85 19.91
CA ASN A 204 30.57 -85.87 20.71
C ASN A 204 30.50 -87.27 20.03
N GLN A 205 31.07 -87.43 18.83
CA GLN A 205 31.09 -88.70 18.07
C GLN A 205 32.48 -89.37 17.98
N GLN A 206 33.48 -88.86 18.72
CA GLN A 206 34.80 -89.50 18.90
C GLN A 206 34.94 -90.00 20.34
#